data_AF-A0A652K741-F1
#
_entry.id   AF-A0A652K741-F1
#
_cell.length_a   1.000
_cell.length_b   1.000
_cell.length_c   1.000
_cell.angle_alpha   90.00
_cell.angle_beta   90.00
_cell.angle_gamma   90.00
#
_symmetry.space_group_name_H-M   'P 1'
#
loop_
_entity.id
_entity.type
_entity.pdbx_description
1 polymer ?
#
loop_
_entity_poly.entity_id
_entity_poly.type
_entity_poly.pdbx_seq_one_letter_code
_entity_poly.pdbx_strand_id
1 'polypeptide(L)'
;MRGSRLLLAVLLVGTTLTGCSALSPFDTCEDTASPLRKLDAVEVLDLRPAEARPVDGGSRAYCTDDSGDAGLTAERVYVYGGTREEVLDYYGRAVPAAGWRPVQDLDTGPEGRRAVFCFEAAERPSVTLAFEPPERLREIEGLDPGPEAADPGSHVWFSLFAESATDGSRSGCLD
;
A
#
# COMPACT_ATOMS: atom_id res chain seq x y z
N MET A 1 29.50 -55.49 -59.77
CA MET A 1 28.91 -55.08 -58.48
C MET A 1 29.19 -53.59 -58.29
N ARG A 2 28.17 -52.73 -58.49
CA ARG A 2 28.21 -51.26 -58.29
C ARG A 2 27.84 -51.02 -56.81
N GLY A 3 28.45 -50.16 -56.00
CA GLY A 3 29.08 -48.87 -56.24
C GLY A 3 28.36 -47.83 -55.35
N SER A 4 28.96 -47.54 -54.19
CA SER A 4 28.76 -46.48 -53.18
C SER A 4 27.52 -45.57 -53.20
N ARG A 5 26.99 -45.28 -52.00
CA ARG A 5 26.87 -43.90 -51.44
C ARG A 5 26.39 -43.90 -49.99
N LEU A 6 27.27 -43.42 -49.10
CA LEU A 6 26.97 -42.94 -47.75
C LEU A 6 25.91 -41.83 -47.81
N LEU A 7 24.92 -41.87 -46.92
CA LEU A 7 24.13 -40.71 -46.53
C LEU A 7 24.06 -40.67 -45.00
N LEU A 8 24.89 -39.82 -44.41
CA LEU A 8 24.70 -39.30 -43.06
C LEU A 8 23.43 -38.43 -43.06
N ALA A 9 22.47 -38.76 -42.22
CA ALA A 9 21.42 -37.84 -41.81
C ALA A 9 21.42 -37.77 -40.28
N VAL A 10 22.16 -36.81 -39.74
CA VAL A 10 22.04 -36.41 -38.34
C VAL A 10 20.75 -35.60 -38.22
N LEU A 11 19.69 -36.24 -37.74
CA LEU A 11 18.48 -35.55 -37.32
C LEU A 11 18.77 -34.87 -35.98
N LEU A 12 19.17 -33.59 -36.04
CA LEU A 12 19.08 -32.69 -34.89
C LEU A 12 17.59 -32.46 -34.62
N VAL A 13 17.05 -33.21 -33.67
CA VAL A 13 15.76 -32.89 -33.03
C VAL A 13 16.01 -31.70 -32.11
N GLY A 14 16.20 -30.52 -32.70
CA GLY A 14 16.13 -29.25 -32.01
C GLY A 14 14.67 -28.83 -31.94
N THR A 15 13.85 -29.50 -31.12
CA THR A 15 12.56 -28.94 -30.75
C THR A 15 12.83 -27.70 -29.92
N THR A 16 12.64 -26.55 -30.55
CA THR A 16 12.59 -25.25 -29.91
C THR A 16 11.77 -25.35 -28.63
N LEU A 17 12.41 -25.13 -27.47
CA LEU A 17 11.67 -24.73 -26.29
C LEU A 17 11.01 -23.39 -26.64
N THR A 18 9.79 -23.43 -27.17
CA THR A 18 8.86 -22.31 -26.99
C THR A 18 8.64 -22.27 -25.49
N GLY A 19 9.50 -21.52 -24.80
CA GLY A 19 9.37 -21.28 -23.39
C GLY A 19 7.96 -20.79 -23.18
N CYS A 20 7.20 -21.54 -22.38
CA CYS A 20 6.04 -21.00 -21.72
C CYS A 20 6.60 -19.86 -20.86
N SER A 21 6.64 -18.64 -21.41
CA SER A 21 6.62 -17.44 -20.58
C SER A 21 5.37 -17.60 -19.74
N ALA A 22 5.57 -18.08 -18.52
CA ALA A 22 4.52 -18.34 -17.58
C ALA A 22 3.75 -17.03 -17.41
N LEU A 23 2.51 -17.00 -17.90
CA LEU A 23 1.55 -16.01 -17.45
C LEU A 23 1.52 -16.18 -15.93
N SER A 24 2.06 -15.19 -15.21
CA SER A 24 1.89 -15.14 -13.76
C SER A 24 0.39 -15.24 -13.49
N PRO A 25 -0.08 -16.12 -12.60
CA PRO A 25 -1.49 -16.17 -12.25
C PRO A 25 -1.93 -14.95 -11.43
N PHE A 26 -0.97 -14.09 -11.05
CA PHE A 26 -1.18 -12.93 -10.21
C PHE A 26 -1.22 -11.64 -11.03
N ASP A 27 -2.02 -10.70 -10.56
CA ASP A 27 -2.02 -9.35 -11.09
C ASP A 27 -0.66 -8.67 -10.84
N THR A 28 -0.24 -7.82 -11.78
CA THR A 28 1.04 -7.10 -11.73
C THR A 28 0.82 -5.59 -11.69
N CYS A 29 1.86 -4.82 -11.40
CA CYS A 29 1.80 -3.36 -11.41
C CYS A 29 1.72 -2.73 -12.82
N GLU A 30 1.66 -3.53 -13.90
CA GLU A 30 1.54 -3.03 -15.27
C GLU A 30 0.21 -2.29 -15.48
N ASP A 31 0.25 -1.17 -16.23
CA ASP A 31 -0.92 -0.35 -16.58
C ASP A 31 -1.78 0.21 -15.41
N THR A 32 -1.24 0.23 -14.19
CA THR A 32 -1.93 0.70 -12.97
C THR A 32 -2.02 2.22 -12.81
N ALA A 33 -1.42 3.00 -13.71
CA ALA A 33 -1.28 4.45 -13.53
C ALA A 33 -2.62 5.20 -13.42
N SER A 34 -3.68 4.74 -14.11
CA SER A 34 -5.01 5.37 -14.05
C SER A 34 -5.76 5.03 -12.75
N PRO A 35 -5.90 3.74 -12.38
CA PRO A 35 -6.39 3.35 -11.05
C PRO A 35 -5.65 4.02 -9.89
N LEU A 36 -4.31 4.07 -9.94
CA LEU A 36 -3.51 4.65 -8.86
C LEU A 36 -3.77 6.15 -8.68
N ARG A 37 -3.91 6.91 -9.77
CA ARG A 37 -4.30 8.33 -9.69
C ARG A 37 -5.70 8.53 -9.10
N LYS A 38 -6.63 7.61 -9.35
CA LYS A 38 -7.98 7.68 -8.76
C LYS A 38 -7.93 7.38 -7.26
N LEU A 39 -7.13 6.39 -6.86
CA LEU A 39 -6.94 6.04 -5.45
C LEU A 39 -6.27 7.20 -4.68
N ASP A 40 -5.25 7.83 -5.27
CA ASP A 40 -4.56 8.99 -4.67
C ASP A 40 -5.44 10.24 -4.55
N ALA A 41 -6.51 10.33 -5.35
CA ALA A 41 -7.46 11.44 -5.33
C ALA A 41 -8.66 11.21 -4.39
N VAL A 42 -8.66 10.14 -3.57
CA VAL A 42 -9.75 9.91 -2.62
C VAL A 42 -9.69 10.96 -1.50
N GLU A 43 -10.70 11.82 -1.44
CA GLU A 43 -10.75 13.01 -0.56
C GLU A 43 -10.56 12.71 0.94
N VAL A 44 -10.97 11.52 1.40
CA VAL A 44 -10.81 11.13 2.81
C VAL A 44 -9.33 11.11 3.24
N LEU A 45 -8.41 10.88 2.31
CA LEU A 45 -6.97 10.87 2.57
C LEU A 45 -6.45 12.24 3.01
N ASP A 46 -7.10 13.32 2.57
CA ASP A 46 -6.69 14.68 2.93
C ASP A 46 -7.18 15.10 4.33
N LEU A 47 -7.98 14.27 5.01
CA LEU A 47 -8.37 14.50 6.40
C LEU A 47 -7.14 14.41 7.32
N ARG A 48 -6.99 15.40 8.18
CA ARG A 48 -5.96 15.44 9.22
C ARG A 48 -6.31 16.42 10.35
N PRO A 49 -5.79 16.21 11.57
CA PRO A 49 -5.76 17.25 12.60
C PRO A 49 -5.14 18.54 12.04
N ALA A 50 -5.68 19.70 12.41
CA ALA A 50 -5.32 20.99 11.79
C ALA A 50 -3.82 21.33 11.89
N GLU A 51 -3.16 20.91 12.98
CA GLU A 51 -1.74 21.18 13.24
C GLU A 51 -0.83 20.02 12.80
N ALA A 52 -1.40 18.94 12.25
CA ALA A 52 -0.61 17.85 11.68
C ALA A 52 0.08 18.32 10.39
N ARG A 53 1.38 18.04 10.29
CA ARG A 53 2.24 18.46 9.19
C ARG A 53 2.68 17.27 8.35
N PRO A 54 2.74 17.41 7.02
CA PRO A 54 3.16 16.32 6.14
C PRO A 54 4.64 15.95 6.39
N VAL A 55 4.91 14.65 6.42
CA VAL A 55 6.28 14.09 6.44
C VAL A 55 6.76 13.91 5.01
N ASP A 56 7.93 14.45 4.67
CA ASP A 56 8.57 14.31 3.34
C ASP A 56 7.62 14.53 2.14
N GLY A 57 6.93 15.68 2.13
CA GLY A 57 5.94 15.99 1.09
C GLY A 57 4.54 15.38 1.31
N GLY A 58 4.41 14.43 2.24
CA GLY A 58 3.16 14.03 2.89
C GLY A 58 2.22 13.18 2.07
N SER A 59 2.59 12.79 0.85
CA SER A 59 1.74 12.02 -0.05
C SER A 59 2.57 11.02 -0.84
N ARG A 60 2.11 9.77 -0.87
CA ARG A 60 2.74 8.69 -1.62
C ARG A 60 1.64 7.88 -2.30
N ALA A 61 1.87 7.48 -3.54
CA ALA A 61 1.01 6.57 -4.26
C ALA A 61 1.88 5.59 -5.03
N TYR A 62 1.72 4.30 -4.77
CA TYR A 62 2.55 3.26 -5.34
C TYR A 62 1.78 1.97 -5.55
N CYS A 63 2.41 1.05 -6.29
CA CYS A 63 1.96 -0.30 -6.46
C CYS A 63 3.01 -1.25 -5.90
N THR A 64 2.56 -2.27 -5.17
CA THR A 64 3.42 -3.29 -4.57
C THR A 64 3.18 -4.62 -5.27
N ASP A 65 4.26 -5.27 -5.71
CA ASP A 65 4.29 -6.57 -6.39
C ASP A 65 5.52 -7.35 -5.88
N ASP A 66 5.43 -7.82 -4.64
CA ASP A 66 6.53 -8.43 -3.89
C ASP A 66 6.34 -9.93 -3.64
N SER A 67 5.10 -10.39 -3.39
CA SER A 67 4.75 -11.83 -3.42
C SER A 67 3.23 -12.07 -3.30
N GLY A 68 2.48 -11.92 -4.40
CA GLY A 68 1.03 -12.15 -4.42
C GLY A 68 0.37 -11.37 -5.54
N ASP A 69 -0.96 -11.22 -5.47
CA ASP A 69 -1.64 -10.24 -6.32
C ASP A 69 -1.13 -8.84 -5.97
N ALA A 70 -0.69 -8.11 -7.00
CA ALA A 70 -0.25 -6.74 -6.81
C ALA A 70 -1.38 -5.86 -6.22
N GLY A 71 -0.98 -4.90 -5.40
CA GLY A 71 -1.90 -3.99 -4.72
C GLY A 71 -1.52 -2.53 -4.97
N LEU A 72 -2.52 -1.65 -5.00
CA LEU A 72 -2.31 -0.21 -5.04
C LEU A 72 -2.49 0.38 -3.64
N THR A 73 -1.60 1.30 -3.29
CA THR A 73 -1.68 2.05 -2.04
C THR A 73 -1.55 3.53 -2.34
N ALA A 74 -2.44 4.34 -1.75
CA ALA A 74 -2.26 5.78 -1.64
C ALA A 74 -2.27 6.17 -0.17
N GLU A 75 -1.27 6.93 0.25
CA GLU A 75 -0.97 7.20 1.65
C GLU A 75 -0.72 8.70 1.87
N ARG A 76 -1.18 9.21 3.01
CA ARG A 76 -0.72 10.47 3.57
C ARG A 76 -0.03 10.23 4.91
N VAL A 77 1.18 10.74 5.06
CA VAL A 77 1.99 10.57 6.28
C VAL A 77 2.15 11.91 6.98
N TYR A 78 1.93 11.92 8.29
CA TYR A 78 1.91 13.12 9.09
C TYR A 78 2.71 12.99 10.39
N VAL A 79 3.22 14.13 10.85
CA VAL A 79 3.74 14.34 12.20
C VAL A 79 2.85 15.36 12.92
N TYR A 80 2.56 15.12 14.19
CA TYR A 80 1.65 15.94 14.98
C TYR A 80 2.19 16.09 16.42
N GLY A 81 2.17 17.31 16.95
CA GLY A 81 2.69 17.62 18.29
C GLY A 81 1.70 17.34 19.44
N GLY A 82 0.61 16.63 19.15
CA GLY A 82 -0.36 16.18 20.15
C GLY A 82 -0.24 14.68 20.44
N THR A 83 -1.33 14.08 20.94
CA THR A 83 -1.28 12.68 21.41
C THR A 83 -1.87 11.69 20.42
N ARG A 84 -1.58 10.41 20.66
CA ARG A 84 -2.20 9.29 19.95
C ARG A 84 -3.73 9.36 20.06
N GLU A 85 -4.23 9.60 21.26
CA GLU A 85 -5.66 9.67 21.58
C GLU A 85 -6.34 10.79 20.81
N GLU A 86 -5.71 11.97 20.67
CA GLU A 86 -6.26 13.06 19.88
C GLU A 86 -6.40 12.71 18.39
N VAL A 87 -5.42 11.98 17.83
CA VAL A 87 -5.47 11.47 16.45
C VAL A 87 -6.62 10.47 16.29
N LEU A 88 -6.77 9.53 17.24
CA LEU A 88 -7.87 8.56 17.25
C LEU A 88 -9.24 9.24 17.31
N ASP A 89 -9.39 10.19 18.23
CA ASP A 89 -10.60 10.97 18.40
C ASP A 89 -10.96 11.76 17.14
N TYR A 90 -9.94 12.34 16.48
CA TYR A 90 -10.13 13.05 15.23
C TYR A 90 -10.67 12.12 14.14
N TYR A 91 -9.97 11.03 13.81
CA TYR A 91 -10.35 10.14 12.72
C TYR A 91 -11.62 9.34 13.04
N GLY A 92 -11.86 9.00 14.30
CA GLY A 92 -13.09 8.38 14.79
C GLY A 92 -14.34 9.23 14.57
N ARG A 93 -14.19 10.55 14.38
CA ARG A 93 -15.29 11.46 14.01
C ARG A 93 -15.27 11.82 12.53
N ALA A 94 -14.10 12.17 12.00
CA ALA A 94 -13.94 12.74 10.66
C ALA A 94 -14.19 11.70 9.55
N VAL A 95 -13.67 10.48 9.70
CA VAL A 95 -13.81 9.42 8.67
C VAL A 95 -15.27 8.93 8.60
N PRO A 96 -15.97 8.73 9.74
CA PRO A 96 -17.40 8.48 9.71
C PRO A 96 -18.24 9.60 9.13
N ALA A 97 -17.90 10.87 9.40
CA ALA A 97 -18.58 12.00 8.78
C ALA A 97 -18.42 12.03 7.25
N ALA A 98 -17.32 11.47 6.71
CA ALA A 98 -17.08 11.28 5.28
C ALA A 98 -17.80 10.03 4.69
N GLY A 99 -18.54 9.28 5.52
CA GLY A 99 -19.36 8.15 5.12
C GLY A 99 -18.65 6.80 5.11
N TRP A 100 -17.46 6.71 5.69
CA TRP A 100 -16.84 5.42 6.01
C TRP A 100 -17.33 4.92 7.36
N ARG A 101 -17.24 3.62 7.62
CA ARG A 101 -17.67 3.01 8.88
C ARG A 101 -16.52 2.20 9.44
N PRO A 102 -16.22 2.32 10.73
CA PRO A 102 -15.21 1.47 11.36
C PRO A 102 -15.68 0.00 11.29
N VAL A 103 -14.80 -0.91 10.86
CA VAL A 103 -15.09 -2.35 10.80
C VAL A 103 -14.85 -3.02 12.15
N GLN A 104 -13.88 -2.51 12.89
CA GLN A 104 -13.59 -2.88 14.27
C GLN A 104 -13.82 -1.66 15.15
N ASP A 105 -14.12 -1.85 16.44
CA ASP A 105 -14.05 -0.73 17.39
C ASP A 105 -12.67 -0.10 17.29
N LEU A 106 -12.56 1.18 17.65
CA LEU A 106 -11.26 1.84 17.75
C LEU A 106 -10.47 1.16 18.89
N ASP A 107 -9.83 0.03 18.58
CA ASP A 107 -9.05 -0.72 19.54
C ASP A 107 -7.76 0.03 19.88
N THR A 108 -7.56 0.24 21.17
CA THR A 108 -6.32 0.82 21.69
C THR A 108 -5.27 -0.28 21.60
N GLY A 109 -4.66 -0.44 20.43
CA GLY A 109 -3.70 -1.52 20.19
C GLY A 109 -2.66 -1.58 21.34
N PRO A 110 -2.51 -2.73 22.03
CA PRO A 110 -1.65 -2.83 23.19
C PRO A 110 -0.18 -2.74 22.75
N GLU A 111 0.60 -1.96 23.49
CA GLU A 111 2.08 -1.94 23.42
C GLU A 111 2.70 -1.65 22.04
N GLY A 112 2.25 -0.60 21.37
CA GLY A 112 3.04 0.05 20.32
C GLY A 112 3.22 -0.78 19.03
N ARG A 113 2.44 -1.83 18.82
CA ARG A 113 2.50 -2.64 17.60
C ARG A 113 1.14 -2.68 16.92
N ARG A 114 0.97 -1.71 16.02
CA ARG A 114 -0.17 -1.51 15.09
C ARG A 114 -1.50 -1.33 15.82
N ALA A 115 -2.07 -0.14 15.73
CA ALA A 115 -3.52 -0.09 15.65
C ALA A 115 -3.84 0.33 14.22
N VAL A 116 -4.22 -0.67 13.44
CA VAL A 116 -4.75 -0.56 12.08
C VAL A 116 -6.25 -0.33 12.28
N PHE A 117 -6.69 0.92 12.23
CA PHE A 117 -8.11 1.23 12.26
C PHE A 117 -8.61 1.26 10.84
N CYS A 118 -9.24 0.17 10.44
CA CYS A 118 -9.76 0.07 9.09
C CYS A 118 -11.22 0.51 9.04
N PHE A 119 -11.52 1.33 8.05
CA PHE A 119 -12.84 1.86 7.78
C PHE A 119 -13.29 1.45 6.38
N GLU A 120 -14.58 1.16 6.24
CA GLU A 120 -15.19 0.73 4.99
C GLU A 120 -16.29 1.65 4.51
N ALA A 121 -16.45 1.73 3.20
CA ALA A 121 -17.62 2.32 2.59
C ALA A 121 -18.08 1.48 1.39
N ALA A 122 -19.39 1.51 1.13
CA ALA A 122 -19.94 0.86 -0.06
C ALA A 122 -19.29 1.44 -1.32
N GLU A 123 -18.86 0.57 -2.23
CA GLU A 123 -18.27 0.93 -3.54
C GLU A 123 -17.01 1.84 -3.49
N ARG A 124 -16.36 1.97 -2.33
CA ARG A 124 -15.14 2.78 -2.17
C ARG A 124 -14.03 1.95 -1.51
N PRO A 125 -12.75 2.23 -1.83
CA PRO A 125 -11.60 1.67 -1.12
C PRO A 125 -11.76 1.71 0.41
N SER A 126 -11.28 0.67 1.09
CA SER A 126 -11.05 0.74 2.52
C SER A 126 -10.00 1.82 2.82
N VAL A 127 -10.08 2.38 4.02
CA VAL A 127 -9.14 3.38 4.49
C VAL A 127 -8.65 2.95 5.85
N THR A 128 -7.35 3.02 6.08
CA THR A 128 -6.71 2.58 7.29
C THR A 128 -5.91 3.71 7.91
N LEU A 129 -6.11 3.93 9.21
CA LEU A 129 -5.22 4.73 10.04
C LEU A 129 -4.18 3.82 10.69
N ALA A 130 -2.90 4.17 10.57
CA ALA A 130 -1.79 3.51 11.25
C ALA A 130 -0.90 4.52 11.96
N PHE A 131 -0.27 4.10 13.06
CA PHE A 131 0.78 4.89 13.72
C PHE A 131 2.13 4.37 13.28
N GLU A 132 2.99 5.28 12.86
CA GLU A 132 4.23 5.01 12.13
C GLU A 132 5.43 5.51 12.93
N PRO A 133 6.04 4.71 13.82
CA PRO A 133 7.21 5.14 14.59
C PRO A 133 8.30 5.72 13.65
N PRO A 134 9.00 6.79 14.06
CA PRO A 134 9.97 7.46 13.18
C PRO A 134 11.10 6.53 12.71
N GLU A 135 11.45 5.51 13.49
CA GLU A 135 12.42 4.48 13.10
C GLU A 135 11.92 3.67 11.90
N ARG A 136 10.64 3.28 11.90
CA ARG A 136 10.01 2.53 10.80
C ARG A 136 9.96 3.37 9.53
N LEU A 137 9.55 4.64 9.64
CA LEU A 137 9.53 5.57 8.51
C LEU A 137 10.91 5.67 7.85
N ARG A 138 11.97 5.77 8.66
CA ARG A 138 13.34 5.85 8.14
C ARG A 138 13.84 4.54 7.55
N GLU A 139 13.69 3.44 8.27
CA GLU A 139 14.36 2.17 7.96
C GLU A 139 13.61 1.33 6.92
N ILE A 140 12.27 1.39 6.93
CA ILE A 140 11.42 0.57 6.06
C ILE A 140 10.89 1.40 4.90
N GLU A 141 10.39 2.59 5.18
CA GLU A 141 9.73 3.43 4.16
C GLU A 141 10.69 4.35 3.42
N GLY A 142 11.92 4.52 3.93
CA GLY A 142 12.92 5.42 3.38
C GLY A 142 12.55 6.90 3.48
N LEU A 143 11.61 7.24 4.38
CA LEU A 143 11.11 8.59 4.59
C LEU A 143 11.90 9.30 5.70
N ASP A 144 12.19 10.58 5.51
CA ASP A 144 12.75 11.41 6.58
C ASP A 144 11.64 11.82 7.56
N PRO A 145 11.63 11.32 8.82
CA PRO A 145 10.60 11.64 9.79
C PRO A 145 10.65 13.10 10.28
N GLY A 146 11.68 13.86 9.89
CA GLY A 146 11.86 15.26 10.25
C GLY A 146 12.61 15.45 11.58
N PRO A 147 12.93 16.71 11.93
CA PRO A 147 13.70 17.04 13.14
C PRO A 147 13.01 16.65 14.44
N GLU A 148 11.68 16.52 14.44
CA GLU A 148 10.87 16.10 15.59
C GLU A 148 11.26 14.71 16.09
N ALA A 149 11.81 13.85 15.23
CA ALA A 149 12.25 12.51 15.59
C ALA A 149 13.42 12.51 16.58
N ALA A 150 14.07 13.66 16.81
CA ALA A 150 15.08 13.80 17.85
C ALA A 150 14.49 13.75 19.28
N ASP A 151 13.18 14.00 19.43
CA ASP A 151 12.45 13.89 20.70
C ASP A 151 11.09 13.20 20.48
N PRO A 152 11.08 11.87 20.26
CA PRO A 152 9.89 11.13 19.85
C PRO A 152 8.78 11.10 20.91
N GLY A 153 9.06 11.48 22.16
CA GLY A 153 8.05 11.58 23.22
C GLY A 153 7.12 12.80 23.09
N SER A 154 7.47 13.75 22.21
CA SER A 154 6.74 15.02 22.05
C SER A 154 5.83 15.07 20.82
N HIS A 155 5.94 14.08 19.93
CA HIS A 155 5.21 14.04 18.67
C HIS A 155 4.72 12.62 18.37
N VAL A 156 3.67 12.54 17.57
CA VAL A 156 3.16 11.28 17.00
C VAL A 156 3.25 11.32 15.49
N TRP A 157 3.66 10.20 14.92
CA TRP A 157 3.68 9.96 13.48
C TRP A 157 2.60 8.96 13.15
N PHE A 158 1.85 9.23 12.10
CA PHE A 158 0.75 8.39 11.66
C PHE A 158 0.54 8.55 10.16
N SER A 159 -0.10 7.56 9.57
CA SER A 159 -0.54 7.61 8.19
C SER A 159 -2.02 7.25 8.06
N LEU A 160 -2.66 7.88 7.08
CA LEU A 160 -3.96 7.49 6.57
C LEU A 160 -3.75 6.98 5.15
N PHE A 161 -4.11 5.73 4.87
CA PHE A 161 -3.91 5.14 3.56
C PHE A 161 -5.16 4.41 3.06
N ALA A 162 -5.31 4.37 1.75
CA ALA A 162 -6.32 3.59 1.06
C ALA A 162 -5.64 2.53 0.19
N GLU A 163 -6.28 1.38 0.10
CA GLU A 163 -5.80 0.26 -0.71
C GLU A 163 -6.85 -0.12 -1.77
N SER A 164 -6.38 -0.67 -2.89
CA SER A 164 -7.25 -1.30 -3.89
C SER A 164 -6.50 -2.40 -4.62
N ALA A 165 -7.23 -3.27 -5.32
CA ALA A 165 -6.63 -4.10 -6.35
C ALA A 165 -6.06 -3.24 -7.49
N THR A 166 -5.26 -3.84 -8.37
CA THR A 166 -4.60 -3.17 -9.51
C THR A 166 -5.57 -2.57 -10.53
N ASP A 167 -6.77 -3.14 -10.67
CA ASP A 167 -7.84 -2.61 -11.52
C ASP A 167 -8.62 -1.45 -10.86
N GLY A 168 -8.30 -1.13 -9.60
CA GLY A 168 -8.96 -0.11 -8.79
C GLY A 168 -10.22 -0.62 -8.10
N SER A 169 -10.53 -1.91 -8.16
CA SER A 169 -11.61 -2.49 -7.38
C SER A 169 -11.28 -2.46 -5.89
N ARG A 170 -12.33 -2.28 -5.09
CA ARG A 170 -12.22 -2.12 -3.63
C ARG A 170 -11.52 -3.33 -3.01
N SER A 171 -10.46 -3.09 -2.22
CA SER A 171 -10.06 -4.03 -1.19
C SER A 171 -10.89 -3.79 0.08
N GLY A 172 -11.29 -4.87 0.74
CA GLY A 172 -11.92 -4.80 2.06
C GLY A 172 -10.89 -4.49 3.14
N CYS A 173 -11.37 -4.30 4.36
CA CYS A 173 -10.48 -4.47 5.51
C CYS A 173 -10.02 -5.93 5.58
N LEU A 174 -8.73 -6.16 5.86
CA LEU A 174 -8.24 -7.50 6.16
C LEU A 174 -8.80 -7.92 7.53
N ASP A 175 -9.37 -9.12 7.61
CA ASP A 175 -9.83 -9.76 8.86
C ASP A 175 -8.66 -10.26 9.73
#